data_AF-A0A7G1KXU9-F1
#
_entry.id   AF-A0A7G1KXU9-F1
#
_cell.length_a   1.000
_cell.length_b   1.000
_cell.length_c   1.000
_cell.angle_alpha   90.00
_cell.angle_beta   90.00
_cell.angle_gamma   90.00
#
_symmetry.space_group_name_H-M   'P 1'
#
loop_
_entity.id
_entity.type
_entity.pdbx_description
1 polymer ?
#
loop_
_entity_poly.entity_id
_entity_poly.type
_entity_poly.pdbx_seq_one_letter_code
_entity_poly.pdbx_strand_id
1 'polypeptide(L)'
;MTTSPLVIASCGAKKAPAACAAAALYVGSYAQMCLRAAWQLADDAADIRILSARHGLLSLTTEVEPYDTRLSDYDAITAEQLHDQAAAAGLLNRPVIVLAGAEYTRLVRAVWPNAEAPLLGSRGIGEHRHRLARIIYSEAR
;
A
#
# COMPACT_ATOMS: atom_id res chain seq x y z
N MET A 1 23.56 9.14 3.73
CA MET A 1 22.84 8.05 3.07
C MET A 1 21.36 8.36 3.19
N THR A 2 20.70 8.76 2.11
CA THR A 2 19.24 8.96 2.12
C THR A 2 18.60 7.58 2.17
N THR A 3 17.95 7.24 3.28
CA THR A 3 17.20 5.98 3.40
C THR A 3 16.10 5.96 2.34
N SER A 4 16.08 4.93 1.49
CA SER A 4 15.03 4.73 0.50
C SER A 4 13.64 4.76 1.14
N PRO A 5 12.61 5.36 0.51
CA PRO A 5 11.26 5.37 1.08
C PRO A 5 10.63 3.99 1.10
N LEU A 6 9.93 3.68 2.19
CA LEU A 6 8.96 2.59 2.21
C LEU A 6 7.72 3.02 1.42
N VAL A 7 7.37 2.28 0.38
CA VAL A 7 6.20 2.57 -0.45
C VAL A 7 5.08 1.59 -0.15
N ILE A 8 3.95 2.12 0.30
CA ILE A 8 2.77 1.34 0.71
C ILE A 8 1.70 1.45 -0.36
N ALA A 9 1.43 0.35 -1.06
CA ALA A 9 0.37 0.27 -2.06
C ALA A 9 -0.94 -0.22 -1.43
N SER A 10 -2.07 0.39 -1.84
CA SER A 10 -3.40 -0.09 -1.44
C SER A 10 -3.65 -1.52 -1.89
N CYS A 11 -4.27 -2.33 -1.01
CA CYS A 11 -4.92 -3.55 -1.47
C CYS A 11 -6.13 -3.23 -2.36
N GLY A 12 -6.60 -4.25 -3.11
CA GLY A 12 -7.75 -4.15 -4.00
C GLY A 12 -8.91 -5.04 -3.56
N ALA A 13 -10.14 -4.66 -3.92
CA ALA A 13 -11.32 -5.49 -3.66
C ALA A 13 -11.26 -6.82 -4.44
N LYS A 14 -10.96 -6.76 -5.74
CA LYS A 14 -10.87 -7.93 -6.62
C LYS A 14 -9.57 -8.70 -6.37
N LYS A 15 -9.71 -9.99 -6.04
CA LYS A 15 -8.60 -10.90 -5.73
C LYS A 15 -8.56 -12.10 -6.69
N ALA A 16 -7.41 -12.76 -6.78
CA ALA A 16 -7.27 -14.06 -7.43
C ALA A 16 -8.15 -15.12 -6.74
N PRO A 17 -8.53 -16.21 -7.42
CA PRO A 17 -9.48 -17.20 -6.87
C PRO A 17 -8.86 -18.17 -5.86
N ALA A 18 -7.55 -18.17 -5.66
CA ALA A 18 -6.82 -19.08 -4.77
C ALA A 18 -5.63 -18.36 -4.14
N ALA A 19 -5.09 -18.94 -3.06
CA ALA A 19 -3.84 -18.48 -2.45
C ALA A 19 -2.73 -18.26 -3.47
N CYS A 20 -2.10 -17.10 -3.36
CA CYS A 20 -0.89 -16.76 -4.10
C CYS A 20 -0.15 -15.62 -3.38
N ALA A 21 1.01 -15.25 -3.90
CA ALA A 21 1.77 -14.10 -3.43
C ALA A 21 0.92 -12.81 -3.47
N ALA A 22 1.05 -11.95 -2.47
CA ALA A 22 0.27 -10.72 -2.34
C ALA A 22 0.36 -9.81 -3.58
N ALA A 23 1.51 -9.76 -4.25
CA ALA A 23 1.68 -9.03 -5.51
C ALA A 23 0.80 -9.56 -6.66
N ALA A 24 0.47 -10.84 -6.65
CA ALA A 24 -0.40 -11.49 -7.62
C ALA A 24 -1.87 -11.59 -7.16
N LEU A 25 -2.11 -11.49 -5.84
CA LEU A 25 -3.45 -11.63 -5.27
C LEU A 25 -4.39 -10.53 -5.76
N TYR A 26 -3.98 -9.26 -5.72
CA TYR A 26 -4.86 -8.13 -6.01
C TYR A 26 -4.92 -7.79 -7.50
N VAL A 27 -5.82 -8.46 -8.22
CA VAL A 27 -5.97 -8.35 -9.68
C VAL A 27 -6.83 -7.16 -10.16
N GLY A 28 -7.36 -6.35 -9.24
CA GLY A 28 -8.12 -5.15 -9.58
C GLY A 28 -7.24 -4.06 -10.20
N SER A 29 -7.72 -3.40 -11.25
CA SER A 29 -6.93 -2.41 -12.00
C SER A 29 -6.37 -1.28 -11.13
N TYR A 30 -7.15 -0.81 -10.14
CA TYR A 30 -6.67 0.22 -9.21
C TYR A 30 -5.50 -0.25 -8.35
N ALA A 31 -5.59 -1.44 -7.75
CA ALA A 31 -4.52 -2.01 -6.93
C ALA A 31 -3.26 -2.27 -7.77
N GLN A 32 -3.43 -2.78 -9.01
CA GLN A 32 -2.32 -2.95 -9.94
C GLN A 32 -1.65 -1.61 -10.30
N MET A 33 -2.41 -0.53 -10.47
CA MET A 33 -1.81 0.80 -10.69
C MET A 33 -1.07 1.30 -9.44
N CYS A 34 -1.61 1.12 -8.24
CA CYS A 34 -0.89 1.46 -7.01
C CYS A 34 0.42 0.67 -6.89
N LEU A 35 0.41 -0.63 -7.18
CA LEU A 35 1.61 -1.47 -7.14
C LEU A 35 2.64 -1.07 -8.20
N ARG A 36 2.22 -0.78 -9.43
CA ARG A 36 3.13 -0.28 -10.49
C ARG A 36 3.74 1.07 -10.12
N ALA A 37 2.95 1.98 -9.58
CA ALA A 37 3.46 3.26 -9.08
C ALA A 37 4.42 3.05 -7.90
N ALA A 38 4.20 2.04 -7.05
CA ALA A 38 5.13 1.71 -5.97
C ALA A 38 6.48 1.23 -6.50
N TRP A 39 6.48 0.36 -7.53
CA TRP A 39 7.72 -0.06 -8.22
C TRP A 39 8.50 1.09 -8.85
N GLN A 40 7.82 2.16 -9.26
CA GLN A 40 8.47 3.33 -9.84
C GLN A 40 9.09 4.27 -8.79
N LEU A 41 8.64 4.18 -7.53
CA LEU A 41 9.07 5.05 -6.42
C LEU A 41 10.05 4.37 -5.47
N ALA A 42 10.03 3.05 -5.39
CA ALA A 42 10.91 2.27 -4.52
C ALA A 42 12.23 1.94 -5.23
N ASP A 43 13.33 1.91 -4.49
CA ASP A 43 14.63 1.48 -5.03
C ASP A 43 14.70 -0.06 -5.15
N ASP A 44 14.06 -0.78 -4.22
CA ASP A 44 14.02 -2.24 -4.19
C ASP A 44 12.61 -2.79 -3.89
N ALA A 45 12.35 -4.02 -4.33
CA ALA A 45 11.15 -4.79 -3.99
C ALA A 45 10.91 -4.89 -2.47
N ALA A 46 11.98 -4.99 -1.69
CA ALA A 46 11.98 -5.06 -0.24
C ALA A 46 11.45 -3.77 0.42
N ASP A 47 11.37 -2.67 -0.33
CA ASP A 47 10.85 -1.38 0.12
C ASP A 47 9.38 -1.19 -0.20
N ILE A 48 8.73 -2.19 -0.81
CA ILE A 48 7.31 -2.15 -1.13
C ILE A 48 6.53 -3.02 -0.14
N ARG A 49 5.43 -2.48 0.37
CA ARG A 49 4.42 -3.25 1.13
C ARG A 49 3.05 -3.04 0.53
N ILE A 50 2.21 -4.06 0.60
CA ILE A 50 0.78 -3.93 0.30
C ILE A 50 0.04 -3.79 1.62
N LEU A 51 -0.79 -2.75 1.75
CA LEU A 51 -1.66 -2.58 2.92
C LEU A 51 -2.99 -3.28 2.70
N SER A 52 -3.11 -4.46 3.30
CA SER A 52 -4.32 -5.29 3.36
C SER A 52 -5.25 -4.82 4.48
N ALA A 53 -6.55 -4.69 4.19
CA ALA A 53 -7.55 -4.44 5.24
C ALA A 53 -7.54 -5.50 6.34
N ARG A 54 -7.31 -6.78 6.02
CA ARG A 54 -7.35 -7.87 7.00
C ARG A 54 -5.99 -8.13 7.66
N HIS A 55 -4.93 -8.04 6.87
CA HIS A 55 -3.62 -8.56 7.25
C HIS A 55 -2.58 -7.47 7.54
N GLY A 56 -2.90 -6.18 7.32
CA GLY A 56 -1.95 -5.09 7.50
C GLY A 56 -0.87 -5.08 6.42
N LEU A 57 0.40 -4.96 6.80
CA LEU A 57 1.54 -4.90 5.88
C LEU A 57 1.91 -6.29 5.37
N LEU A 58 1.76 -6.48 4.07
CA LEU A 58 2.22 -7.68 3.39
C LEU A 58 3.49 -7.39 2.59
N SER A 59 4.47 -8.30 2.65
CA SER A 59 5.53 -8.34 1.64
C SER A 59 4.93 -8.77 0.30
N LEU A 60 5.58 -8.43 -0.81
CA LEU A 60 5.12 -8.80 -2.15
C LEU A 60 4.99 -10.32 -2.35
N THR A 61 5.80 -11.10 -1.62
CA THR A 61 5.88 -12.56 -1.69
C THR A 61 5.03 -13.27 -0.64
N THR A 62 4.38 -12.55 0.28
CA THR A 62 3.55 -13.19 1.32
C THR A 62 2.40 -13.93 0.65
N GLU A 63 2.27 -15.23 0.92
CA GLU A 63 1.15 -16.04 0.42
C GLU A 63 -0.12 -15.74 1.21
N VAL A 64 -1.21 -15.44 0.51
CA VAL A 64 -2.46 -14.99 1.12
C VAL A 64 -3.66 -15.60 0.38
N GLU A 65 -4.57 -16.21 1.12
CA GLU A 65 -5.87 -16.69 0.62
C GLU A 65 -6.80 -15.51 0.27
N PRO A 66 -7.68 -15.62 -0.74
CA PRO A 66 -8.67 -14.59 -1.01
C PRO A 66 -9.63 -14.40 0.18
N TYR A 67 -9.96 -13.13 0.45
CA TYR A 67 -10.81 -12.72 1.56
C TYR A 67 -11.69 -11.52 1.16
N ASP A 68 -12.72 -11.24 1.94
CA ASP A 68 -13.61 -10.08 1.76
C ASP A 68 -13.77 -9.30 3.06
N THR A 69 -12.70 -8.58 3.43
CA THR A 69 -12.64 -7.68 4.59
C THR A 69 -12.42 -6.26 4.09
N ARG A 70 -13.24 -5.33 4.57
CA ARG A 70 -13.11 -3.88 4.40
C ARG A 70 -12.50 -3.27 5.65
N LEU A 71 -11.90 -2.09 5.55
CA LEU A 71 -11.35 -1.40 6.72
C LEU A 71 -12.39 -1.01 7.78
N SER A 72 -13.67 -0.97 7.40
CA SER A 72 -14.79 -0.74 8.31
C SER A 72 -15.21 -1.97 9.11
N ASP A 73 -14.72 -3.16 8.74
CA ASP A 73 -15.18 -4.42 9.31
C ASP A 73 -14.42 -4.73 10.60
N TYR A 74 -15.02 -5.53 11.48
CA TYR A 74 -14.47 -5.79 12.82
C TYR A 74 -13.13 -6.55 12.80
N ASP A 75 -12.89 -7.33 11.76
CA ASP A 75 -11.68 -8.13 11.56
C ASP A 75 -10.61 -7.38 10.75
N ALA A 76 -10.82 -6.08 10.52
CA ALA A 76 -9.83 -5.22 9.89
C ALA A 76 -8.64 -4.94 10.82
N ILE A 77 -7.49 -4.73 10.21
CA ILE A 77 -6.27 -4.28 10.86
C ILE A 77 -6.49 -2.92 11.52
N THR A 78 -6.00 -2.79 12.75
CA THR A 78 -6.01 -1.53 13.52
C THR A 78 -4.69 -0.78 13.36
N ALA A 79 -4.67 0.50 13.77
CA ALA A 79 -3.44 1.30 13.78
C ALA A 79 -2.37 0.72 14.73
N GLU A 80 -2.77 0.16 15.87
CA GLU A 80 -1.89 -0.49 16.84
C GLU A 80 -1.25 -1.75 16.24
N GLN A 81 -2.05 -2.64 15.65
CA GLN A 81 -1.51 -3.83 14.99
C GLN A 81 -0.60 -3.48 13.80
N LEU A 82 -0.94 -2.42 13.05
CA LEU A 82 -0.10 -1.93 11.95
C LEU A 82 1.24 -1.38 12.47
N HIS A 83 1.21 -0.65 13.59
CA HIS A 83 2.40 -0.15 14.27
C HIS A 83 3.29 -1.31 14.72
N ASP A 84 2.73 -2.34 15.33
CA ASP A 84 3.49 -3.49 15.82
C ASP A 84 4.15 -4.27 14.68
N GLN A 85 3.44 -4.46 13.56
CA GLN A 85 4.01 -5.03 12.35
C GLN A 85 5.18 -4.19 11.81
N ALA A 86 5.03 -2.86 11.79
CA ALA A 86 6.08 -1.95 11.36
C ALA A 86 7.29 -1.98 12.31
N ALA A 87 7.06 -2.07 13.61
CA ALA A 87 8.11 -2.19 14.63
C ALA A 87 8.90 -3.48 14.46
N ALA A 88 8.20 -4.62 14.37
CA ALA A 88 8.80 -5.94 14.19
C ALA A 88 9.63 -6.04 12.89
N ALA A 89 9.22 -5.33 11.84
CA ALA A 89 9.92 -5.29 10.57
C ALA A 89 11.00 -4.18 10.48
N GLY A 90 11.23 -3.39 11.54
CA GLY A 90 12.22 -2.30 11.55
C GLY A 90 11.86 -1.13 10.62
N LEU A 91 10.58 -0.89 10.35
CA LEU A 91 10.08 0.07 9.36
C LEU A 91 9.68 1.43 9.94
N LEU A 92 9.58 1.57 11.26
CA LEU A 92 9.03 2.77 11.91
C LEU A 92 9.79 4.07 11.56
N ASN A 93 11.12 3.99 11.40
CA ASN A 93 11.97 5.17 11.19
C ASN A 93 12.23 5.51 9.71
N ARG A 94 11.47 4.93 8.79
CA ARG A 94 11.64 5.16 7.34
C ARG A 94 10.76 6.32 6.84
N PRO A 95 11.20 7.08 5.83
CA PRO A 95 10.28 7.91 5.06
C PRO A 95 9.24 7.00 4.38
N VAL A 96 7.97 7.41 4.38
CA VAL A 96 6.85 6.61 3.85
C VAL A 96 6.08 7.36 2.79
N ILE A 97 5.77 6.67 1.69
CA ILE A 97 4.84 7.12 0.66
C ILE A 97 3.66 6.14 0.63
N VAL A 98 2.43 6.62 0.82
CA VAL A 98 1.21 5.81 0.73
C VAL A 98 0.42 6.12 -0.54
N LEU A 99 0.19 5.07 -1.34
CA LEU A 99 -0.57 5.09 -2.58
C LEU A 99 -1.93 4.42 -2.35
N ALA A 100 -2.79 5.10 -1.59
CA ALA A 100 -4.11 4.60 -1.24
C ALA A 100 -5.17 5.71 -1.13
N GLY A 101 -6.44 5.28 -0.97
CA GLY A 101 -7.54 6.19 -0.67
C GLY A 101 -7.45 6.81 0.73
N ALA A 102 -8.33 7.77 1.03
CA ALA A 102 -8.27 8.56 2.27
C ALA A 102 -8.33 7.72 3.54
N GLU A 103 -9.14 6.66 3.58
CA GLU A 103 -9.29 5.80 4.76
C GLU A 103 -7.99 5.05 5.10
N TYR A 104 -7.43 4.35 4.12
CA TYR A 104 -6.12 3.70 4.24
C TYR A 104 -5.00 4.70 4.54
N THR A 105 -5.06 5.90 3.94
CA THR A 105 -4.08 6.97 4.21
C THR A 105 -4.14 7.42 5.67
N ARG A 106 -5.34 7.56 6.25
CA ARG A 106 -5.49 7.89 7.67
C ARG A 106 -4.89 6.82 8.56
N LEU A 107 -5.15 5.55 8.25
CA LEU A 107 -4.56 4.42 8.97
C LEU A 107 -3.03 4.44 8.93
N VAL A 108 -2.42 4.63 7.75
CA VAL A 108 -0.96 4.75 7.63
C VAL A 108 -0.44 5.95 8.41
N ARG A 109 -1.10 7.11 8.35
CA ARG A 109 -0.67 8.31 9.07
C ARG A 109 -0.81 8.23 10.58
N ALA A 110 -1.61 7.31 11.10
CA ALA A 110 -1.62 7.03 12.54
C ALA A 110 -0.29 6.39 13.01
N VAL A 111 0.40 5.66 12.12
CA VAL A 111 1.71 5.03 12.41
C VAL A 111 2.87 5.91 11.94
N TRP A 112 2.75 6.53 10.76
CA TRP A 112 3.73 7.45 10.19
C TRP A 112 3.10 8.82 9.90
N PRO A 113 3.08 9.75 10.89
CA PRO A 113 2.40 11.04 10.75
C PRO A 113 2.85 11.88 9.55
N ASN A 114 4.12 11.73 9.16
CA ASN A 114 4.73 12.45 8.05
C ASN A 114 4.66 11.71 6.71
N ALA A 115 3.87 10.63 6.61
CA ALA A 115 3.74 9.88 5.36
C ALA A 115 3.19 10.76 4.23
N GLU A 116 3.93 10.78 3.12
CA GLU A 116 3.50 11.41 1.89
C GLU A 116 2.31 10.62 1.32
N ALA A 117 1.28 11.33 0.87
CA ALA A 117 0.08 10.70 0.33
C ALA A 117 -0.30 11.38 -1.00
N PRO A 118 0.37 11.04 -2.12
CA PRO A 118 0.19 11.71 -3.41
C PRO A 118 -1.26 11.69 -3.93
N LEU A 119 -2.05 10.71 -3.50
CA LEU A 119 -3.45 10.56 -3.91
C LEU A 119 -4.42 11.35 -3.02
N LEU A 120 -3.99 11.82 -1.84
CA LEU A 120 -4.85 12.56 -0.92
C LEU A 120 -5.35 13.88 -1.55
N GLY A 121 -6.58 14.26 -1.20
CA GLY A 121 -7.22 15.46 -1.75
C GLY A 121 -7.72 15.32 -3.19
N SER A 122 -7.66 14.12 -3.75
CA SER A 122 -8.26 13.83 -5.06
C SER A 122 -9.78 13.79 -4.98
N ARG A 123 -10.45 14.19 -6.06
CA ARG A 123 -11.92 14.25 -6.17
C ARG A 123 -12.58 12.88 -6.40
N GLY A 124 -11.78 11.84 -6.59
CA GLY A 124 -12.26 10.47 -6.78
C GLY A 124 -11.28 9.59 -7.55
N ILE A 125 -11.76 8.41 -7.93
CA ILE A 125 -10.93 7.35 -8.51
C ILE A 125 -10.30 7.73 -9.86
N GLY A 126 -10.97 8.56 -10.66
CA GLY A 126 -10.44 9.03 -11.94
C GLY A 126 -9.17 9.88 -11.76
N GLU A 127 -9.18 10.79 -10.78
CA GLU A 127 -8.02 11.61 -10.46
C GLU A 127 -6.91 10.77 -9.82
N HIS A 128 -7.25 9.78 -8.98
CA HIS A 128 -6.25 8.81 -8.49
C HIS A 128 -5.52 8.14 -9.65
N ARG A 129 -6.25 7.62 -10.63
CA ARG A 129 -5.66 6.97 -11.80
C ARG A 129 -4.77 7.91 -12.60
N HIS A 130 -5.18 9.17 -12.78
CA HIS A 130 -4.36 10.17 -13.46
C HIS A 130 -3.05 10.45 -12.71
N ARG A 131 -3.11 10.66 -11.39
CA ARG A 131 -1.91 10.88 -10.55
C ARG A 131 -1.01 9.65 -10.53
N LEU A 132 -1.57 8.45 -10.39
CA LEU A 132 -0.82 7.18 -10.48
C LEU A 132 -0.15 7.01 -11.84
N ALA A 133 -0.83 7.32 -12.94
CA ALA A 133 -0.24 7.25 -14.28
C ALA A 133 0.94 8.21 -14.41
N ARG A 134 0.83 9.44 -13.89
CA ARG A 134 1.95 10.40 -13.87
C ARG A 134 3.16 9.88 -13.10
N ILE A 135 2.93 9.15 -12.00
CA ILE A 135 4.01 8.51 -11.25
C ILE A 135 4.62 7.38 -12.07
N ILE A 136 3.80 6.46 -12.60
CA ILE A 136 4.25 5.29 -13.38
C ILE A 136 5.09 5.69 -14.60
N TYR A 137 4.75 6.80 -15.25
CA TYR A 137 5.42 7.27 -16.46
C TYR A 137 6.31 8.49 -16.24
N SER A 138 6.60 8.89 -14.99
CA SER A 138 7.63 9.88 -14.76
C SER A 138 8.99 9.31 -15.16
N GLU A 139 9.85 10.11 -15.79
CA GLU A 139 11.23 9.70 -16.03
C GLU A 139 11.84 9.27 -14.69
N ALA A 140 12.28 8.01 -14.63
CA ALA A 140 12.90 7.43 -13.45
C ALA A 140 14.14 8.26 -13.07
N ARG A 141 14.36 8.44 -11.77
CA ARG A 141 15.51 9.18 -11.23
C ARG A 141 16.83 8.51 -11.54
#